data_AF-A0AB74HKF0-F1
#
_entry.id   AF-A0AB74HKF0-F1
#
_cell.length_a   1.000
_cell.length_b   1.000
_cell.length_c   1.000
_cell.angle_alpha   90.00
_cell.angle_beta   90.00
_cell.angle_gamma   90.00
#
_symmetry.space_group_name_H-M   'P 1'
#
loop_
_entity.id
_entity.type
_entity.pdbx_description
1 polymer ?
#
loop_
_entity_poly.entity_id
_entity_poly.type
_entity_poly.pdbx_seq_one_letter_code
_entity_poly.pdbx_strand_id
1 'polypeptide(L)'
;MNKHERLKKMIKGNRKWLLVRLGFAIPLAVLIFLFLQTETHALLYGSLMIVALLAYGLNAIRESRFMSSFTERVRAKRIIHIQYGFDYVMIVAIGFVSPLLMKLDGVSWMPFLVLSLGAGILLIVERLLDEKVKLIDPEQPTRRDVKRESF
;
A
#
# COMPACT_ATOMS: atom_id res chain seq x y z
N MET A 1 -21.16 -17.79 3.26
CA MET A 1 -20.53 -17.02 4.36
C MET A 1 -21.13 -15.63 4.40
N ASN A 2 -21.73 -15.25 5.53
CA ASN A 2 -22.44 -13.99 5.68
C ASN A 2 -21.45 -12.80 5.76
N LYS A 3 -21.90 -11.58 5.43
CA LYS A 3 -21.12 -10.33 5.44
C LYS A 3 -20.40 -10.10 6.77
N HIS A 4 -21.07 -10.37 7.89
CA HIS A 4 -20.50 -10.21 9.23
C HIS A 4 -19.34 -11.18 9.50
N GLU A 5 -19.45 -12.42 9.03
CA GLU A 5 -18.38 -13.43 9.13
C GLU A 5 -17.18 -13.08 8.24
N ARG A 6 -17.44 -12.57 7.02
CA ARG A 6 -16.40 -12.04 6.10
C ARG A 6 -15.63 -10.90 6.79
N LEU A 7 -16.34 -9.93 7.35
CA LEU A 7 -15.75 -8.77 8.00
C LEU A 7 -14.85 -9.16 9.18
N LYS A 8 -15.32 -10.04 10.07
CA LYS A 8 -14.51 -10.54 11.20
C LYS A 8 -13.22 -11.22 10.75
N LYS A 9 -13.29 -12.04 9.70
CA LYS A 9 -12.08 -12.69 9.12
C LYS A 9 -11.15 -11.67 8.47
N MET A 10 -11.69 -10.70 7.75
CA MET A 10 -10.90 -9.62 7.13
C MET A 10 -10.20 -8.75 8.16
N ILE A 11 -10.86 -8.38 9.28
CA ILE A 11 -10.26 -7.61 10.38
C ILE A 11 -9.11 -8.39 11.03
N LYS A 12 -9.32 -9.68 11.32
CA LYS A 12 -8.26 -10.54 11.89
C LYS A 12 -7.06 -10.64 10.95
N GLY A 13 -7.31 -10.80 9.64
CA GLY A 13 -6.27 -10.78 8.63
C GLY A 13 -5.55 -9.42 8.56
N ASN A 14 -6.29 -8.32 8.59
CA ASN A 14 -5.76 -6.96 8.51
C ASN A 14 -4.75 -6.68 9.65
N ARG A 15 -5.01 -7.17 10.87
CA ARG A 15 -4.04 -7.04 11.99
C ARG A 15 -2.70 -7.72 11.69
N LYS A 16 -2.72 -8.92 11.11
CA LYS A 16 -1.49 -9.62 10.70
C LYS A 16 -0.75 -8.82 9.62
N TRP A 17 -1.47 -8.30 8.64
CA TRP A 17 -0.88 -7.51 7.56
C TRP A 17 -0.36 -6.15 8.04
N LEU A 18 -0.99 -5.54 9.04
CA LEU A 18 -0.48 -4.33 9.70
C LEU A 18 0.90 -4.56 10.29
N LEU A 19 1.11 -5.68 11.00
CA LEU A 19 2.42 -6.03 11.55
C LEU A 19 3.47 -6.22 10.46
N VAL A 20 3.11 -6.86 9.34
CA VAL A 20 4.01 -6.99 8.19
C VAL A 20 4.37 -5.61 7.63
N ARG A 21 3.38 -4.72 7.45
CA ARG A 21 3.62 -3.35 6.94
C ARG A 21 4.56 -2.57 7.86
N LEU A 22 4.35 -2.63 9.18
CA LEU A 22 5.24 -2.00 10.16
C LEU A 22 6.65 -2.59 10.13
N GLY A 23 6.75 -3.92 10.00
CA GLY A 23 8.02 -4.63 9.88
C GLY A 23 8.83 -4.25 8.64
N PHE A 24 8.19 -3.81 7.55
CA PHE A 24 8.87 -3.24 6.38
C PHE A 24 9.11 -1.74 6.51
N ALA A 25 8.19 -0.99 7.11
CA ALA A 25 8.28 0.46 7.19
C ALA A 25 9.53 0.92 7.98
N ILE A 26 9.85 0.25 9.09
CA ILE A 26 10.99 0.65 9.93
C ILE A 26 12.33 0.44 9.20
N PRO A 27 12.66 -0.74 8.67
CA PRO A 27 13.89 -0.92 7.88
C PRO A 27 13.94 -0.01 6.65
N LEU A 28 12.82 0.19 5.97
CA LEU A 28 12.78 1.07 4.80
C LEU A 28 13.12 2.52 5.19
N ALA A 29 12.58 3.03 6.30
CA ALA A 29 12.90 4.36 6.81
C ALA A 29 14.40 4.51 7.15
N VAL A 30 15.00 3.49 7.77
CA VAL A 30 16.44 3.47 8.06
C VAL A 30 17.26 3.47 6.77
N LEU A 31 16.88 2.66 5.78
CA LEU A 31 17.56 2.63 4.48
C LEU A 31 17.46 3.96 3.74
N ILE A 32 16.29 4.61 3.76
CA ILE A 32 16.09 5.96 3.19
C ILE A 32 17.04 6.96 3.85
N PHE A 33 17.11 6.95 5.19
CA PHE A 33 18.00 7.85 5.92
C PHE A 33 19.47 7.64 5.53
N LEU A 34 19.94 6.38 5.51
CA LEU A 34 21.31 6.04 5.13
C LEU A 34 21.62 6.40 3.67
N PHE A 35 20.67 6.16 2.77
CA PHE A 35 20.77 6.51 1.36
C PHE A 35 20.92 8.02 1.14
N LEU A 36 20.14 8.83 1.87
CA LEU A 36 20.22 10.29 1.77
C LEU A 36 21.50 10.86 2.38
N GLN A 37 22.00 10.27 3.47
CA GLN A 37 23.20 10.76 4.18
C GLN A 37 24.54 10.38 3.55
N THR A 38 24.60 9.29 2.77
CA THR A 38 25.89 8.75 2.28
C THR A 38 25.99 8.76 0.77
N GLU A 39 27.11 9.22 0.23
CA GLU A 39 27.41 9.13 -1.20
C GLU A 39 28.12 7.83 -1.57
N THR A 40 29.10 7.42 -0.76
CA THR A 40 29.95 6.23 -1.01
C THR A 40 29.19 4.91 -1.06
N HIS A 41 28.07 4.80 -0.34
CA HIS A 41 27.26 3.59 -0.27
C HIS A 41 25.83 3.78 -0.81
N ALA A 42 25.58 4.86 -1.56
CA ALA A 42 24.27 5.16 -2.12
C ALA A 42 23.71 4.02 -2.98
N LEU A 43 24.54 3.41 -3.83
CA LEU A 43 24.14 2.27 -4.67
C LEU A 43 23.74 1.05 -3.83
N LEU A 44 24.47 0.77 -2.74
CA LEU A 44 24.15 -0.33 -1.84
C LEU A 44 22.80 -0.10 -1.17
N TYR A 45 22.60 1.04 -0.51
CA TYR A 45 21.34 1.33 0.18
C TYR A 45 20.16 1.45 -0.78
N GLY A 46 20.35 2.06 -1.95
CA GLY A 46 19.33 2.11 -3.00
C GLY A 46 18.94 0.71 -3.49
N SER A 47 19.91 -0.19 -3.68
CA SER A 47 19.62 -1.58 -4.07
C SER A 47 18.85 -2.34 -2.98
N LEU A 48 19.22 -2.15 -1.71
CA LEU A 48 18.51 -2.73 -0.58
C LEU A 48 17.07 -2.20 -0.44
N MET A 49 16.85 -0.91 -0.73
CA MET A 49 15.50 -0.33 -0.79
C MET A 49 14.65 -0.98 -1.87
N ILE A 50 15.21 -1.18 -3.08
CA ILE A 50 14.52 -1.87 -4.17
C ILE A 50 14.15 -3.30 -3.75
N VAL A 51 15.09 -4.04 -3.16
CA VAL A 51 14.85 -5.42 -2.68
C VAL A 51 13.74 -5.43 -1.61
N ALA A 52 13.78 -4.50 -0.65
CA ALA A 52 12.76 -4.38 0.39
C ALA A 52 11.38 -4.05 -0.21
N LEU A 53 11.31 -3.16 -1.22
CA LEU A 53 10.08 -2.82 -1.92
C LEU A 53 9.53 -3.97 -2.77
N LEU A 54 10.39 -4.77 -3.40
CA LEU A 54 9.95 -5.98 -4.11
C LEU A 54 9.40 -7.02 -3.13
N ALA A 55 10.08 -7.25 -2.02
CA ALA A 55 9.61 -8.13 -0.95
C ALA A 55 8.27 -7.65 -0.35
N TYR A 56 8.12 -6.34 -0.17
CA TYR A 56 6.85 -5.74 0.24
C TYR A 56 5.76 -5.97 -0.82
N GLY A 57 6.06 -5.77 -2.11
CA GLY A 57 5.12 -6.00 -3.22
C GLY A 57 4.60 -7.44 -3.28
N LEU A 58 5.47 -8.43 -3.03
CA LEU A 58 5.06 -9.83 -2.91
C LEU A 58 4.07 -10.05 -1.76
N ASN A 59 4.27 -9.38 -0.62
CA ASN A 59 3.33 -9.42 0.49
C ASN A 59 2.02 -8.69 0.18
N ALA A 60 2.06 -7.56 -0.53
CA ALA A 60 0.88 -6.85 -0.99
C ALA A 60 0.03 -7.71 -1.95
N ILE A 61 0.66 -8.48 -2.85
CA ILE A 61 -0.04 -9.45 -3.72
C ILE A 61 -0.73 -10.53 -2.88
N ARG A 62 -0.04 -11.08 -1.87
CA ARG A 62 -0.62 -12.11 -0.98
C ARG A 62 -1.82 -11.55 -0.20
N GLU A 63 -1.70 -10.34 0.33
CA GLU A 63 -2.79 -9.66 1.00
C GLU A 63 -3.97 -9.42 0.06
N SER A 64 -3.69 -8.95 -1.15
CA SER A 64 -4.70 -8.70 -2.18
C SER A 64 -5.47 -9.97 -2.55
N ARG A 65 -4.78 -11.11 -2.71
CA ARG A 65 -5.41 -12.43 -2.94
C ARG A 65 -6.25 -12.88 -1.75
N PHE A 66 -5.78 -12.64 -0.53
CA PHE A 66 -6.55 -12.94 0.67
C PHE A 66 -7.86 -12.12 0.70
N MET A 67 -7.79 -10.81 0.47
CA MET A 67 -8.99 -9.96 0.47
C MET A 67 -9.93 -10.27 -0.70
N SER A 68 -9.41 -10.61 -1.88
CA SER A 68 -10.24 -10.95 -3.03
C SER A 68 -10.85 -12.36 -2.95
N SER A 69 -10.34 -13.23 -2.07
CA SER A 69 -10.89 -14.58 -1.86
C SER A 69 -12.30 -14.58 -1.23
N PHE A 70 -12.72 -13.47 -0.62
CA PHE A 70 -14.02 -13.33 0.05
C PHE A 70 -15.20 -13.03 -0.88
N THR A 71 -14.94 -12.76 -2.16
CA THR A 71 -15.96 -12.56 -3.19
C THR A 71 -15.78 -13.56 -4.31
N GLU A 72 -16.86 -14.04 -4.92
CA GLU A 72 -16.79 -14.89 -6.12
C GLU A 72 -16.83 -14.06 -7.41
N ARG A 73 -17.22 -12.78 -7.31
CA ARG A 73 -17.38 -11.90 -8.47
C ARG A 73 -16.02 -11.50 -9.03
N VAL A 74 -15.69 -12.00 -10.22
CA VAL A 74 -14.42 -11.70 -10.92
C VAL A 74 -14.17 -10.19 -11.06
N ARG A 75 -15.22 -9.40 -11.35
CA ARG A 75 -15.11 -7.94 -11.46
C ARG A 75 -14.73 -7.27 -10.12
N ALA A 76 -15.31 -7.73 -9.00
CA ALA A 76 -14.95 -7.22 -7.67
C ALA A 76 -13.51 -7.60 -7.29
N LYS A 77 -13.08 -8.84 -7.59
CA LYS A 77 -11.68 -9.26 -7.40
C LYS A 77 -10.71 -8.35 -8.13
N ARG A 78 -11.01 -8.01 -9.39
CA ARG A 78 -10.16 -7.12 -10.20
C ARG A 78 -10.03 -5.74 -9.57
N ILE A 79 -11.14 -5.16 -9.09
CA ILE A 79 -11.12 -3.85 -8.42
C ILE A 79 -10.29 -3.91 -7.13
N ILE A 80 -10.46 -4.96 -6.32
CA ILE A 80 -9.65 -5.16 -5.11
C ILE A 80 -8.15 -5.23 -5.49
N HIS A 81 -7.79 -6.00 -6.52
CA HIS A 81 -6.40 -6.05 -6.99
C HIS A 81 -5.86 -4.68 -7.44
N ILE A 82 -6.68 -3.88 -8.13
CA ILE A 82 -6.30 -2.52 -8.55
C ILE A 82 -6.07 -1.61 -7.33
N GLN A 83 -6.91 -1.67 -6.30
CA GLN A 83 -6.71 -0.91 -5.07
C GLN A 83 -5.36 -1.22 -4.41
N TYR A 84 -5.00 -2.50 -4.31
CA TYR A 84 -3.70 -2.93 -3.78
C TYR A 84 -2.53 -2.54 -4.69
N GLY A 85 -2.74 -2.49 -6.01
CA GLY A 85 -1.74 -1.99 -6.96
C GLY A 85 -1.45 -0.51 -6.74
N PHE A 86 -2.48 0.32 -6.55
CA PHE A 86 -2.30 1.74 -6.24
C PHE A 86 -1.58 1.97 -4.92
N ASP A 87 -1.95 1.22 -3.86
CA ASP A 87 -1.25 1.28 -2.56
C ASP A 87 0.25 0.97 -2.73
N TYR A 88 0.58 -0.06 -3.51
CA TYR A 88 1.96 -0.46 -3.76
C TYR A 88 2.73 0.62 -4.51
N VAL A 89 2.16 1.18 -5.58
CA VAL A 89 2.78 2.26 -6.35
C VAL A 89 3.07 3.47 -5.47
N MET A 90 2.16 3.83 -4.56
CA MET A 90 2.42 4.90 -3.58
C MET A 90 3.59 4.60 -2.66
N ILE A 91 3.68 3.37 -2.17
CA ILE A 91 4.78 2.98 -1.29
C ILE A 91 6.12 2.99 -2.03
N VAL A 92 6.15 2.62 -3.31
CA VAL A 92 7.35 2.78 -4.14
C VAL A 92 7.68 4.26 -4.37
N ALA A 93 6.66 5.09 -4.63
CA ALA A 93 6.84 6.51 -4.85
C ALA A 93 7.41 7.22 -3.61
N ILE A 94 6.86 6.93 -2.42
CA ILE A 94 7.34 7.47 -1.14
C ILE A 94 8.68 6.84 -0.74
N GLY A 95 8.77 5.52 -0.88
CA GLY A 95 9.87 4.73 -0.33
C GLY A 95 11.13 4.70 -1.18
N PHE A 96 11.08 5.12 -2.44
CA PHE A 96 12.24 5.13 -3.33
C PHE A 96 12.29 6.36 -4.24
N VAL A 97 11.22 6.66 -4.97
CA VAL A 97 11.24 7.77 -5.95
C VAL A 97 11.50 9.11 -5.26
N SER A 98 10.82 9.40 -4.15
CA SER A 98 11.04 10.66 -3.42
C SER A 98 12.46 10.78 -2.84
N PRO A 99 13.00 9.79 -2.11
CA PRO A 99 14.39 9.82 -1.67
C PRO A 99 15.39 9.99 -2.82
N LEU A 100 15.14 9.32 -3.96
CA LEU A 100 15.98 9.46 -5.15
C LEU A 100 15.96 10.89 -5.68
N LEU A 101 14.77 11.49 -5.83
CA LEU A 101 14.63 12.89 -6.26
C LEU A 101 15.32 13.85 -5.28
N MET A 102 15.17 13.64 -3.97
CA MET A 102 15.83 14.46 -2.96
C MET A 102 17.36 14.35 -3.02
N LYS A 103 17.90 13.19 -3.39
CA LYS A 103 19.35 13.02 -3.57
C LYS A 103 19.86 13.64 -4.87
N LEU A 104 19.07 13.63 -5.93
CA LEU A 104 19.44 14.19 -7.24
C LEU A 104 19.33 15.72 -7.30
N ASP A 105 18.21 16.28 -6.82
CA ASP A 105 17.91 17.72 -6.92
C ASP A 105 18.24 18.50 -5.64
N GLY A 106 18.76 17.83 -4.61
CA GLY A 106 18.98 18.41 -3.28
C GLY A 106 17.66 18.66 -2.51
N VAL A 107 17.66 19.64 -1.61
CA VAL A 107 16.50 19.95 -0.75
C VAL A 107 15.44 20.72 -1.54
N SER A 108 14.64 19.99 -2.32
CA SER A 108 13.43 20.50 -2.99
C SER A 108 12.19 20.00 -2.27
N TRP A 109 11.24 20.91 -2.06
CA TRP A 109 9.92 20.62 -1.47
C TRP A 109 8.94 20.03 -2.51
N MET A 110 9.29 20.05 -3.80
CA MET A 110 8.43 19.57 -4.88
C MET A 110 8.06 18.08 -4.79
N PRO A 111 8.97 17.14 -4.47
CA PRO A 111 8.60 15.74 -4.27
C PRO A 111 7.52 15.55 -3.20
N PHE A 112 7.57 16.33 -2.11
CA PHE A 112 6.56 16.29 -1.06
C PHE A 112 5.19 16.77 -1.54
N LEU A 113 5.13 17.85 -2.32
CA LEU A 113 3.88 18.34 -2.88
C LEU A 113 3.25 17.32 -3.83
N VAL A 114 4.04 16.78 -4.77
CA VAL A 114 3.55 15.83 -5.77
C VAL A 114 3.02 14.57 -5.09
N LEU A 115 3.74 14.04 -4.09
CA LEU A 115 3.27 12.89 -3.31
C LEU A 115 2.02 13.20 -2.49
N SER A 116 1.93 14.39 -1.89
CA SER A 116 0.76 14.78 -1.09
C SER A 116 -0.49 14.92 -1.97
N LEU A 117 -0.36 15.55 -3.14
CA LEU A 117 -1.44 15.64 -4.13
C LEU A 117 -1.82 14.25 -4.64
N GLY A 118 -0.84 13.40 -4.97
CA GLY A 118 -1.06 12.01 -5.39
C GLY A 118 -1.83 11.22 -4.33
N ALA A 119 -1.45 11.34 -3.06
CA ALA A 119 -2.15 10.72 -1.94
C ALA A 119 -3.60 11.20 -1.84
N GLY A 120 -3.84 12.51 -1.98
CA GLY A 120 -5.19 13.09 -1.99
C GLY A 120 -6.06 12.55 -3.12
N ILE A 121 -5.53 12.48 -4.34
CA ILE A 121 -6.22 11.90 -5.50
C ILE A 121 -6.56 10.43 -5.23
N LEU A 122 -5.63 9.66 -4.67
CA LEU A 122 -5.86 8.26 -4.37
C LEU A 122 -6.89 8.01 -3.29
N LEU A 123 -7.04 8.90 -2.31
CA LEU A 123 -8.15 8.82 -1.36
C LEU A 123 -9.51 8.96 -2.04
N ILE A 124 -9.60 9.77 -3.10
CA ILE A 124 -10.82 9.91 -3.91
C ILE A 124 -11.02 8.65 -4.76
N VAL A 125 -9.98 8.15 -5.41
CA VAL A 125 -10.03 6.92 -6.20
C VAL A 125 -10.42 5.72 -5.34
N GLU A 126 -9.89 5.59 -4.11
CA GLU A 126 -10.26 4.52 -3.16
C GLU A 126 -11.76 4.54 -2.88
N ARG A 127 -12.36 5.72 -2.65
CA ARG A 127 -13.81 5.88 -2.46
C ARG A 127 -14.61 5.39 -3.66
N LEU A 128 -14.24 5.83 -4.85
CA LEU A 128 -14.94 5.47 -6.09
C LEU A 128 -14.84 3.97 -6.38
N LEU A 129 -13.69 3.36 -6.08
CA LEU A 129 -13.50 1.92 -6.23
C LEU A 129 -14.29 1.12 -5.19
N ASP A 130 -14.36 1.59 -3.95
CA ASP A 130 -15.17 0.96 -2.90
C ASP A 130 -16.67 1.00 -3.24
N GLU A 131 -17.17 2.13 -3.77
CA GLU A 131 -18.56 2.23 -4.25
C GLU A 131 -18.83 1.26 -5.41
N LYS A 132 -17.91 1.15 -6.37
CA LYS A 132 -18.02 0.15 -7.44
C LYS A 132 -18.05 -1.29 -6.91
N VAL A 133 -17.26 -1.62 -5.89
CA VAL A 133 -17.30 -2.94 -5.25
C VAL A 133 -18.67 -3.18 -4.60
N LYS A 134 -19.21 -2.20 -3.86
CA LYS A 134 -20.55 -2.32 -3.24
C LYS A 134 -21.67 -2.55 -4.27
N LEU A 135 -21.58 -1.91 -5.43
CA LEU A 135 -22.55 -2.10 -6.51
C LEU A 135 -22.47 -3.50 -7.14
N ILE A 136 -21.27 -4.11 -7.18
CA ILE A 136 -21.04 -5.42 -7.80
C ILE A 136 -21.30 -6.57 -6.82
N ASP A 137 -20.91 -6.40 -5.56
CA ASP A 137 -21.08 -7.37 -4.48
C ASP A 137 -21.43 -6.64 -3.17
N PRO A 138 -22.73 -6.43 -2.87
CA PRO A 138 -23.18 -5.75 -1.65
C PRO A 138 -22.79 -6.45 -0.34
N GLU A 139 -22.53 -7.75 -0.41
CA GLU A 139 -22.13 -8.58 0.74
C GLU A 139 -20.62 -8.52 1.02
N GLN A 140 -19.82 -8.05 0.07
CA GLN A 140 -18.39 -7.89 0.26
C GLN A 140 -18.13 -6.65 1.15
N PRO A 141 -17.49 -6.82 2.32
CA PRO A 141 -17.07 -5.68 3.13
C PRO A 141 -16.01 -4.85 2.39
N THR A 142 -16.12 -3.52 2.45
CA THR A 142 -15.11 -2.64 1.85
C THR A 142 -13.90 -2.49 2.75
N ARG A 143 -12.76 -2.06 2.19
CA ARG A 143 -11.55 -1.83 2.98
C ARG A 143 -11.77 -0.75 4.04
N ARG A 144 -12.63 0.23 3.75
CA ARG A 144 -13.08 1.24 4.72
C ARG A 144 -13.86 0.66 5.90
N ASP A 145 -14.73 -0.30 5.66
CA ASP A 145 -15.47 -0.99 6.73
C ASP A 145 -14.50 -1.74 7.65
N VAL A 146 -13.53 -2.45 7.06
CA VAL A 146 -12.46 -3.14 7.81
C VAL A 146 -11.61 -2.16 8.62
N LYS A 147 -11.24 -1.00 8.05
CA LYS A 147 -10.48 0.03 8.76
C LYS A 147 -11.28 0.60 9.93
N ARG A 148 -12.58 0.91 9.74
CA ARG A 148 -13.44 1.52 10.75
C ARG A 148 -13.68 0.63 11.97
N GLU A 149 -13.80 -0.69 11.77
CA GLU A 149 -14.04 -1.65 12.85
C GLU A 149 -12.76 -2.29 13.42
N SER A 150 -11.60 -1.93 12.88
CA SER A 150 -10.31 -2.46 13.36
C SER A 150 -9.70 -1.69 14.55
N PHE A 151 -10.26 -0.51 14.85
CA PHE A 151 -9.90 0.38 15.97
C PHE A 151 -11.11 0.57 16.89
#